data_AF-A0A846M5K9-F1
#
_entry.id   AF-A0A846M5K9-F1
#
_cell.length_a   1.000
_cell.length_b   1.000
_cell.length_c   1.000
_cell.angle_alpha   90.00
_cell.angle_beta   90.00
_cell.angle_gamma   90.00
#
_symmetry.space_group_name_H-M   'P 1'
#
loop_
_entity.id
_entity.type
_entity.pdbx_description
1 polymer ?
#
loop_
_entity_poly.entity_id
_entity_poly.type
_entity_poly.pdbx_seq_one_letter_code
_entity_poly.pdbx_strand_id
1 'polypeptide(L)'
;MSEETNMAAIWEKLPTKRELARQLDRVAMSADAKVLMGKLLETTMEVAGKIIEVGRRIMAFVLELFRRFPNTTFGAAIGLTLSFLISSIPLAGLVLGPLLGPILMAFTIGNGAFADMKNSAVSKQVELFGAKLDSALAND
;
A
#
# COMPACT_ATOMS: atom_id res chain seq x y z
N MET A 1 -21.88 -25.32 6.32
CA MET A 1 -21.83 -24.54 5.06
C MET A 1 -22.85 -23.39 5.01
N SER A 2 -23.57 -23.06 6.09
CA SER A 2 -24.55 -21.95 6.16
C SER A 2 -24.08 -20.71 6.92
N GLU A 3 -23.06 -20.82 7.79
CA GLU A 3 -22.55 -19.68 8.58
C GLU A 3 -21.58 -18.77 7.79
N GLU A 4 -20.71 -19.34 6.93
CA GLU A 4 -19.78 -18.55 6.12
C GLU A 4 -20.50 -17.61 5.14
N THR A 5 -21.61 -18.07 4.55
CA THR A 5 -22.46 -17.26 3.66
C THR A 5 -23.08 -16.06 4.40
N ASN A 6 -23.38 -16.21 5.69
CA ASN A 6 -24.01 -15.18 6.49
C ASN A 6 -23.00 -14.10 6.91
N MET A 7 -21.74 -14.47 7.14
CA MET A 7 -20.67 -13.53 7.45
C MET A 7 -20.30 -12.66 6.24
N ALA A 8 -20.20 -13.24 5.03
CA ALA A 8 -19.93 -12.49 3.81
C ALA A 8 -21.02 -11.44 3.51
N ALA A 9 -22.28 -11.79 3.74
CA ALA A 9 -23.43 -10.88 3.54
C ALA A 9 -23.41 -9.65 4.48
N ILE A 10 -22.86 -9.79 5.69
CA ILE A 10 -22.70 -8.67 6.65
C ILE A 10 -21.72 -7.62 6.11
N TRP A 11 -20.63 -8.06 5.48
CA TRP A 11 -19.64 -7.16 4.88
C TRP A 11 -20.15 -6.47 3.61
N GLU A 12 -21.04 -7.13 2.86
CA GLU A 12 -21.63 -6.57 1.64
C GLU A 12 -22.68 -5.48 1.94
N LYS A 13 -23.40 -5.60 3.06
CA LYS A 13 -24.40 -4.62 3.50
C LYS A 13 -24.03 -3.95 4.82
N LEU A 14 -22.94 -3.20 4.80
CA LEU A 14 -22.56 -2.39 5.96
C LEU A 14 -23.61 -1.28 6.19
N PRO A 15 -24.21 -1.21 7.39
CA PRO A 15 -25.20 -0.19 7.70
C PRO A 15 -24.59 1.21 7.70
N THR A 16 -25.32 2.18 7.16
CA THR A 16 -24.88 3.59 7.14
C THR A 16 -24.86 4.19 8.55
N LYS A 17 -24.09 5.28 8.77
CA LYS A 17 -24.13 6.05 10.06
C LYS A 17 -25.57 6.34 10.49
N ARG A 18 -26.43 6.70 9.54
CA ARG A 18 -27.85 6.99 9.79
C ARG A 18 -28.65 5.74 10.16
N GLU A 19 -28.38 4.61 9.53
CA GLU A 19 -28.97 3.32 9.88
C GLU A 19 -28.64 2.96 11.34
N LEU A 20 -27.36 3.08 11.71
CA LEU A 20 -26.85 2.77 13.04
C LEU A 20 -27.41 3.72 14.10
N ALA A 21 -27.49 5.02 13.79
CA ALA A 21 -28.11 6.00 14.68
C ALA A 21 -29.60 5.66 14.94
N ARG A 22 -30.36 5.32 13.89
CA ARG A 22 -31.76 4.91 14.02
C ARG A 22 -31.93 3.61 14.82
N GLN A 23 -30.99 2.68 14.69
CA GLN A 23 -31.01 1.45 15.48
C GLN A 23 -30.73 1.76 16.95
N LEU A 24 -29.73 2.60 17.23
CA LEU A 24 -29.40 3.05 18.58
C LEU A 24 -30.59 3.74 19.26
N ASP A 25 -31.34 4.57 18.53
CA ASP A 25 -32.53 5.26 19.05
C ASP A 25 -33.61 4.29 19.53
N ARG A 26 -33.74 3.12 18.88
CA ARG A 26 -34.75 2.10 19.18
C ARG A 26 -34.40 1.19 20.34
N VAL A 27 -33.14 1.15 20.76
CA VAL A 27 -32.71 0.30 21.88
C VAL A 27 -33.20 0.89 23.20
N ALA A 28 -33.74 0.02 24.06
CA ALA A 28 -34.15 0.36 25.42
C ALA A 28 -32.91 0.56 26.31
N MET A 29 -32.43 1.80 26.40
CA MET A 29 -31.32 2.21 27.26
C MET A 29 -31.54 3.65 27.76
N SER A 30 -30.80 4.06 28.79
CA SER A 30 -30.88 5.42 29.34
C SER A 30 -30.44 6.48 28.34
N ALA A 31 -30.90 7.72 28.54
CA ALA A 31 -30.57 8.85 27.66
C ALA A 31 -29.05 9.09 27.59
N ASP A 32 -28.37 9.04 28.74
CA ASP A 32 -26.91 9.22 28.80
C ASP A 32 -26.17 8.12 28.03
N ALA A 33 -26.63 6.87 28.12
CA ALA A 33 -26.07 5.77 27.35
C ALA A 33 -26.23 6.00 25.84
N LYS A 34 -27.39 6.50 25.37
CA LYS A 34 -27.59 6.85 23.95
C LYS A 34 -26.64 7.96 23.50
N VAL A 35 -26.43 8.98 24.32
CA VAL A 35 -25.51 10.08 24.00
C VAL A 35 -24.07 9.56 23.87
N LEU A 36 -23.62 8.72 24.80
CA LEU A 36 -22.27 8.14 24.75
C LEU A 36 -22.09 7.25 23.52
N MET A 37 -23.05 6.37 23.23
CA MET A 37 -23.02 5.51 22.05
C MET A 37 -23.07 6.32 20.75
N GLY A 38 -23.84 7.40 20.70
CA GLY A 38 -23.90 8.30 19.56
C GLY A 38 -22.56 8.98 19.28
N LYS A 39 -21.89 9.47 20.33
CA LYS A 39 -20.53 10.05 20.22
C LYS A 39 -19.50 9.02 19.78
N LEU A 40 -19.58 7.79 20.31
CA LEU A 40 -18.70 6.69 19.92
C LEU A 40 -18.89 6.34 18.44
N LEU A 41 -20.15 6.20 17.99
CA LEU A 41 -20.49 5.96 16.59
C LEU A 41 -19.94 7.07 15.69
N GLU A 42 -20.17 8.34 16.05
CA GLU A 42 -19.66 9.49 15.30
C GLU A 42 -18.14 9.48 15.17
N THR A 43 -17.44 9.33 16.28
CA THR A 43 -15.96 9.29 16.31
C THR A 43 -15.44 8.12 15.47
N THR A 44 -16.06 6.95 15.60
CA THR A 44 -15.68 5.75 14.84
C THR A 44 -15.85 5.97 13.34
N MET A 45 -16.97 6.56 12.91
CA MET A 45 -17.23 6.83 11.49
C MET A 45 -16.28 7.88 10.93
N GLU A 46 -15.90 8.89 11.71
CA GLU A 46 -14.91 9.89 11.30
C GLU A 46 -13.54 9.26 11.09
N VAL A 47 -13.07 8.45 12.05
CA VAL A 47 -11.79 7.74 11.95
C VAL A 47 -11.79 6.77 10.78
N ALA A 48 -12.86 5.99 10.60
CA ALA A 48 -13.00 5.08 9.47
C ALA A 48 -12.92 5.82 8.13
N GLY A 49 -13.58 6.98 8.01
CA GLY A 49 -13.48 7.84 6.82
C GLY A 49 -12.04 8.22 6.48
N LYS A 50 -11.27 8.67 7.48
CA LYS A 50 -9.85 9.00 7.33
C LYS A 50 -9.01 7.79 6.94
N ILE A 51 -9.23 6.64 7.58
CA ILE A 51 -8.51 5.39 7.25
C ILE A 51 -8.78 4.97 5.79
N ILE A 52 -10.04 5.00 5.36
CA ILE A 52 -10.41 4.65 3.97
C ILE A 52 -9.76 5.63 2.98
N GLU A 53 -9.69 6.91 3.31
CA GLU A 53 -8.99 7.90 2.48
C GLU A 53 -7.48 7.62 2.39
N VAL A 54 -6.83 7.33 3.52
CA VAL A 54 -5.42 6.93 3.55
C VAL A 54 -5.18 5.68 2.71
N GLY A 55 -6.03 4.66 2.85
CA GLY A 55 -5.96 3.44 2.03
C GLY A 55 -6.06 3.73 0.53
N ARG A 56 -6.97 4.61 0.12
CA ARG A 56 -7.08 5.07 -1.28
C ARG A 56 -5.82 5.78 -1.77
N ARG A 57 -5.21 6.63 -0.94
CA ARG A 57 -3.95 7.32 -1.27
C ARG A 57 -2.78 6.33 -1.42
N ILE A 58 -2.68 5.36 -0.51
CA ILE A 58 -1.67 4.29 -0.59
C ILE A 58 -1.84 3.51 -1.89
N MET A 59 -3.07 3.08 -2.22
CA MET A 59 -3.33 2.35 -3.46
C MET A 59 -2.98 3.16 -4.71
N ALA A 60 -3.34 4.45 -4.74
CA ALA A 60 -2.96 5.33 -5.83
C ALA A 60 -1.44 5.43 -5.98
N PHE A 61 -0.72 5.62 -4.87
CA PHE A 61 0.74 5.66 -4.84
C PHE A 61 1.37 4.33 -5.31
N VAL A 62 0.87 3.19 -4.84
CA VAL A 62 1.36 1.87 -5.26
C VAL A 62 1.17 1.68 -6.76
N LEU A 63 -0.01 2.00 -7.30
CA LEU A 63 -0.26 1.90 -8.75
C LEU A 63 0.64 2.85 -9.56
N GLU A 64 0.92 4.04 -9.04
CA GLU A 64 1.89 4.96 -9.64
C GLU A 64 3.32 4.38 -9.61
N LEU A 65 3.73 3.78 -8.49
CA LEU A 65 5.03 3.15 -8.32
C LEU A 65 5.23 2.00 -9.32
N PHE A 66 4.24 1.11 -9.46
CA PHE A 66 4.27 0.03 -10.45
C PHE A 66 4.42 0.55 -11.89
N ARG A 67 3.76 1.66 -12.22
CA ARG A 67 3.83 2.27 -13.57
C ARG A 67 5.15 2.97 -13.83
N ARG A 68 5.71 3.64 -12.82
CA ARG A 68 6.88 4.52 -12.96
C ARG A 68 8.20 3.79 -12.75
N PHE A 69 8.21 2.78 -11.88
CA PHE A 69 9.39 2.04 -11.45
C PHE A 69 9.10 0.52 -11.47
N PRO A 70 8.85 -0.06 -12.66
CA PRO A 70 8.46 -1.44 -12.79
C PRO A 70 9.55 -2.40 -12.29
N ASN A 71 10.83 -2.11 -12.52
CA ASN A 71 11.92 -2.99 -12.07
C ASN A 71 12.13 -2.91 -10.56
N THR A 72 11.99 -1.72 -9.95
CA THR A 72 12.04 -1.53 -8.50
C THR A 72 10.95 -2.32 -7.80
N THR A 73 9.72 -2.25 -8.34
CA THR A 73 8.57 -2.92 -7.74
C THR A 73 8.67 -4.44 -7.92
N PHE A 74 9.16 -4.90 -9.06
CA PHE A 74 9.49 -6.31 -9.28
C PHE A 74 10.60 -6.80 -8.33
N GLY A 75 11.63 -5.98 -8.14
CA GLY A 75 12.69 -6.22 -7.16
C GLY A 75 12.13 -6.39 -5.74
N ALA A 76 11.24 -5.48 -5.31
CA ALA A 76 10.57 -5.59 -4.02
C ALA A 76 9.76 -6.89 -3.88
N ALA A 77 9.02 -7.29 -4.92
CA ALA A 77 8.27 -8.55 -4.92
C ALA A 77 9.20 -9.76 -4.75
N ILE A 78 10.29 -9.84 -5.51
CA ILE A 78 11.31 -10.89 -5.36
C ILE A 78 11.91 -10.87 -3.96
N GLY A 79 12.30 -9.70 -3.46
CA GLY A 79 12.90 -9.53 -2.14
C GLY A 79 11.98 -10.05 -1.04
N LEU A 80 10.69 -9.71 -1.09
CA LEU A 80 9.69 -10.22 -0.15
C LEU A 80 9.51 -11.74 -0.26
N THR A 81 9.36 -12.29 -1.47
CA THR A 81 9.21 -13.73 -1.69
C THR A 81 10.42 -14.52 -1.18
N LEU A 82 11.64 -14.08 -1.49
CA LEU A 82 12.87 -14.73 -1.02
C LEU A 82 13.01 -14.62 0.51
N SER A 83 12.73 -13.45 1.09
CA SER A 83 12.78 -13.25 2.54
C SER A 83 11.78 -14.13 3.27
N PHE A 84 10.57 -14.26 2.72
CA PHE A 84 9.53 -15.14 3.24
C PHE A 84 9.96 -16.62 3.16
N LEU A 85 10.56 -17.03 2.04
CA LEU A 85 11.04 -18.40 1.85
C LEU A 85 12.15 -18.76 2.85
N ILE A 86 13.13 -17.88 3.05
CA ILE A 86 14.21 -18.08 4.03
C ILE A 86 13.65 -18.17 5.44
N SER A 87 12.70 -17.29 5.78
CA SER A 87 12.08 -17.27 7.10
C SER A 87 11.23 -18.51 7.38
N SER A 88 10.82 -19.24 6.35
CA SER A 88 10.03 -20.48 6.47
C SER A 88 10.86 -21.70 6.87
N ILE A 89 12.20 -21.61 6.88
CA ILE A 89 13.09 -22.72 7.29
C ILE A 89 13.09 -22.84 8.82
N PRO A 90 12.69 -23.98 9.42
CA PRO A 90 12.73 -24.17 10.87
C PRO A 90 14.15 -24.03 11.42
N LEU A 91 14.30 -23.39 12.58
CA LEU A 91 15.57 -23.05 13.26
C LEU A 91 16.48 -22.07 12.51
N ALA A 92 16.82 -22.35 11.24
CA ALA A 92 17.70 -21.49 10.44
C ALA A 92 17.02 -20.16 10.07
N GLY A 93 15.74 -20.19 9.70
CA GLY A 93 14.96 -19.00 9.34
C GLY A 93 14.78 -18.01 10.49
N LEU A 94 14.84 -18.47 11.74
CA LEU A 94 14.73 -17.60 12.92
C LEU A 94 15.95 -16.67 13.08
N VAL A 95 17.13 -17.15 12.69
CA VAL A 95 18.38 -16.39 12.77
C VAL A 95 18.66 -15.69 11.44
N LEU A 96 18.52 -16.42 10.33
CA LEU A 96 18.85 -15.92 8.99
C LEU A 96 17.78 -14.97 8.45
N GLY A 97 16.50 -15.14 8.80
CA GLY A 97 15.42 -14.27 8.32
C GLY A 97 15.64 -12.80 8.70
N PRO A 98 15.80 -12.46 9.99
CA PRO A 98 16.07 -11.09 10.42
C PRO A 98 17.39 -10.50 9.92
N LEU A 99 18.38 -11.34 9.61
CA LEU A 99 19.70 -10.90 9.13
C LEU A 99 19.73 -10.71 7.61
N LEU A 100 19.32 -11.73 6.85
CA LEU A 100 19.40 -11.76 5.39
C LEU A 100 18.20 -11.08 4.73
N GLY A 101 17.02 -11.12 5.33
CA GLY A 101 15.79 -10.54 4.77
C GLY A 101 15.95 -9.05 4.41
N PRO A 102 16.38 -8.19 5.34
CA PRO A 102 16.62 -6.77 5.04
C PRO A 102 17.68 -6.55 3.97
N ILE A 103 18.75 -7.35 3.96
CA ILE A 103 19.84 -7.26 2.96
C ILE A 103 19.31 -7.63 1.58
N LEU A 104 18.55 -8.72 1.46
CA LEU A 104 17.95 -9.16 0.21
C LEU A 104 16.91 -8.16 -0.31
N MET A 105 16.08 -7.61 0.57
CA MET A 105 15.16 -6.52 0.23
C MET A 105 15.92 -5.30 -0.30
N ALA A 106 16.94 -4.82 0.42
CA ALA A 106 17.74 -3.68 -0.01
C ALA A 106 18.45 -3.95 -1.35
N PHE A 107 19.00 -5.15 -1.53
CA PHE A 107 19.69 -5.55 -2.77
C PHE A 107 18.74 -5.60 -3.96
N THR A 108 17.60 -6.27 -3.84
CA THR A 108 16.65 -6.45 -4.95
C THR A 108 15.95 -5.14 -5.33
N ILE A 109 15.55 -4.33 -4.33
CA ILE A 109 15.01 -2.99 -4.56
C ILE A 109 16.08 -2.09 -5.19
N GLY A 110 17.30 -2.10 -4.66
CA GLY A 110 18.41 -1.28 -5.16
C GLY A 110 18.77 -1.59 -6.61
N ASN A 111 18.85 -2.86 -6.99
CA ASN A 111 19.08 -3.27 -8.37
C ASN A 111 17.91 -2.87 -9.28
N GLY A 112 16.66 -3.04 -8.82
CA GLY A 112 15.48 -2.60 -9.56
C GLY A 112 15.47 -1.09 -9.80
N ALA A 113 15.82 -0.31 -8.78
CA ALA A 113 15.94 1.15 -8.89
C ALA A 113 17.04 1.57 -9.87
N PHE A 114 18.20 0.91 -9.81
CA PHE A 114 19.29 1.16 -10.76
C PHE A 114 18.87 0.83 -12.21
N ALA A 115 18.15 -0.27 -12.42
CA ALA A 115 17.62 -0.65 -13.72
C ALA A 115 16.57 0.34 -14.25
N ASP A 116 15.69 0.82 -13.39
CA ASP A 116 14.71 1.85 -13.76
C ASP A 116 15.39 3.17 -14.15
N MET A 117 16.43 3.60 -13.42
CA MET A 117 17.19 4.81 -13.78
C MET A 117 17.85 4.71 -15.15
N LYS A 118 18.52 3.58 -15.44
CA LYS A 118 19.21 3.34 -16.72
C LYS A 118 18.25 3.35 -17.92
N ASN A 119 17.04 2.82 -17.74
CA ASN A 119 16.03 2.74 -18.79
C ASN A 119 15.14 4.00 -18.90
N SER A 120 15.36 5.01 -18.05
CA SER A 120 14.46 6.18 -17.94
C SER A 120 14.74 7.31 -18.94
N ALA A 121 13.82 8.28 -18.93
CA ALA A 121 13.87 9.54 -19.66
C ALA A 121 15.13 10.38 -19.41
N VAL A 122 15.83 10.19 -18.29
CA VAL A 122 17.08 10.93 -17.99
C VAL A 122 18.18 10.54 -18.98
N SER A 123 18.34 9.25 -19.28
CA SER A 123 19.27 8.80 -20.33
C SER A 123 18.96 9.47 -21.67
N LYS A 124 17.67 9.50 -22.04
CA LYS A 124 17.22 10.12 -23.28
C LYS A 124 17.43 11.64 -23.30
N GLN A 125 17.27 12.31 -22.15
CA GLN A 125 17.48 13.76 -22.03
C GLN A 125 18.97 14.13 -22.08
N VAL A 126 19.84 13.32 -21.46
CA VAL A 126 21.29 13.49 -21.55
C VAL A 126 21.77 13.27 -22.98
N GLU A 127 21.23 12.27 -23.68
CA GLU A 127 21.53 11.99 -25.08
C GLU A 127 21.05 13.13 -26.01
N LEU A 128 19.82 13.62 -25.81
CA LEU A 128 19.29 14.78 -26.54
C LEU A 128 20.07 16.07 -26.26
N PHE A 129 20.53 16.27 -25.02
CA PHE A 129 21.34 17.42 -24.65
C PHE A 129 22.73 17.36 -25.29
N GLY A 130 23.38 16.19 -25.28
CA GLY A 130 24.63 15.96 -25.99
C GLY A 130 24.50 16.26 -27.48
N ALA A 131 23.47 15.73 -28.14
CA ALA A 131 23.20 16.00 -29.55
C ALA A 131 22.98 17.50 -29.85
N LYS A 132 22.37 18.25 -28.93
CA LYS A 132 22.20 19.71 -29.06
C LYS A 132 23.51 20.49 -28.88
N LEU A 133 24.41 20.03 -28.02
CA LEU A 133 25.73 20.65 -27.86
C LEU A 133 26.62 20.40 -29.07
N ASP A 134 26.65 19.17 -29.58
CA ASP A 134 27.45 18.82 -30.75
C ASP A 134 27.02 19.62 -31.99
N SER A 135 25.72 19.83 -32.17
CA SER A 135 25.18 20.65 -33.27
C SER A 135 25.41 22.15 -33.11
N ALA A 136 25.55 22.65 -31.87
CA ALA A 136 25.92 24.04 -31.61
C ALA A 136 27.41 24.28 -31.87
N LEU A 137 28.28 23.33 -31.49
CA LEU A 137 29.73 23.40 -31.70
C LEU A 137 30.16 23.18 -33.15
N ALA A 138 29.35 22.49 -33.96
CA ALA A 138 29.63 22.24 -35.38
C ALA A 138 29.16 23.37 -36.33
N ASN A 139 28.42 24.37 -35.82
CA ASN A 139 27.93 25.51 -36.60
C ASN A 139 28.70 26.82 -36.32
N ASP A 140 29.75 26.76 -35.50
CA ASP A 140 30.81 27.78 -35.37
C ASP A 140 32.05 27.35 -36.17
#